data_AF-A0A1F8S711-F1
#
_entry.id   AF-A0A1F8S711-F1
#
_cell.length_a   1.000
_cell.length_b   1.000
_cell.length_c   1.000
_cell.angle_alpha   90.00
_cell.angle_beta   90.00
_cell.angle_gamma   90.00
#
_symmetry.space_group_name_H-M   'P 1'
#
loop_
_entity.id
_entity.type
_entity.pdbx_description
1 polymer ?
#
loop_
_entity_poly.entity_id
_entity_poly.type
_entity_poly.pdbx_seq_one_letter_code
_entity_poly.pdbx_strand_id
1 'polypeptide(L)'
;MRLSISDLEDYLSRVAELLERYGVVLDLDPTAPLVLEESPGGALSFVLRGFLPDGRIPPLSVLEVRESWRRVTPDEVERWEYEYELLDHERGFRRGFHRHDSEDFIRQFDVVVHEHCERPIGTAPCAHIEGSPMRDGYRGVDVLLATWVDPVIPDCAAMTCLG
;
A
#
# COMPACT_ATOMS: atom_id res chain seq x y z
N MET A 1 10.05 -7.17 -7.28
CA MET A 1 11.20 -7.11 -6.35
C MET A 1 11.48 -8.53 -5.87
N ARG A 2 12.75 -8.94 -5.83
CA ARG A 2 13.18 -10.25 -5.31
C ARG A 2 14.16 -10.04 -4.17
N LEU A 3 14.03 -10.82 -3.11
CA LEU A 3 14.82 -10.73 -1.88
C LEU A 3 15.09 -12.13 -1.34
N SER A 4 16.13 -12.26 -0.50
CA SER A 4 16.20 -13.41 0.41
C SER A 4 15.17 -13.27 1.54
N ILE A 5 14.89 -14.34 2.28
CA ILE A 5 13.99 -14.28 3.45
C ILE A 5 14.52 -13.31 4.52
N SER A 6 15.83 -13.35 4.81
CA SER A 6 16.42 -12.42 5.79
C SER A 6 16.36 -10.97 5.30
N ASP A 7 16.58 -10.73 4.00
CA ASP A 7 16.46 -9.38 3.45
C ASP A 7 15.00 -8.89 3.45
N LEU A 8 14.02 -9.79 3.37
CA LEU A 8 12.60 -9.45 3.50
C LEU A 8 12.31 -8.93 4.92
N GLU A 9 12.72 -9.65 5.97
CA GLU A 9 12.51 -9.22 7.36
C GLU A 9 13.12 -7.84 7.65
N ASP A 10 14.36 -7.62 7.19
CA ASP A 10 15.06 -6.33 7.29
C ASP A 10 14.33 -5.23 6.49
N TYR A 11 13.87 -5.55 5.29
CA TYR A 11 13.11 -4.63 4.44
C TYR A 11 11.82 -4.17 5.12
N LEU A 12 11.05 -5.10 5.72
CA LEU A 12 9.79 -4.78 6.38
C LEU A 12 9.98 -3.92 7.62
N SER A 13 10.98 -4.25 8.42
CA SER A 13 11.35 -3.47 9.60
C SER A 13 11.66 -2.02 9.21
N ARG A 14 12.41 -1.82 8.13
CA ARG A 14 12.75 -0.48 7.62
C ARG A 14 11.56 0.27 7.02
N VAL A 15 10.56 -0.42 6.46
CA VAL A 15 9.31 0.23 6.02
C VAL A 15 8.50 0.70 7.22
N ALA A 16 8.42 -0.10 8.29
CA ALA A 16 7.79 0.32 9.55
C ALA A 16 8.50 1.53 10.16
N GLU A 17 9.84 1.48 10.26
CA GLU A 17 10.65 2.63 10.73
C GLU A 17 10.43 3.88 9.86
N LEU A 18 10.27 3.72 8.54
CA LEU A 18 9.98 4.84 7.65
C LEU A 18 8.65 5.50 8.01
N LEU A 19 7.59 4.72 8.21
CA LEU A 19 6.28 5.21 8.61
C LEU A 19 6.37 5.98 9.94
N GLU A 20 7.03 5.40 10.94
CA GLU A 20 7.21 6.04 12.25
C GLU A 20 8.02 7.35 12.16
N ARG A 21 9.04 7.42 11.31
CA ARG A 21 9.81 8.66 11.06
C ARG A 21 8.93 9.79 10.49
N TYR A 22 7.87 9.45 9.77
CA TYR A 22 6.88 10.40 9.29
C TYR A 22 5.78 10.71 10.33
N GLY A 23 5.92 10.19 11.55
CA GLY A 23 4.97 10.40 12.63
C GLY A 23 3.72 9.51 12.54
N VAL A 24 3.71 8.52 11.65
CA VAL A 24 2.63 7.53 11.59
C VAL A 24 2.69 6.69 12.86
N VAL A 25 1.57 6.63 13.58
CA VAL A 25 1.41 5.76 14.74
C VAL A 25 0.89 4.42 14.25
N LEU A 26 1.75 3.41 14.24
CA LEU A 26 1.36 2.06 13.80
C LEU A 26 0.32 1.44 14.73
N ASP A 27 -0.67 0.78 14.15
CA ASP A 27 -1.73 0.03 14.83
C ASP A 27 -1.19 -1.35 15.22
N LEU A 28 -0.14 -1.34 16.04
CA LEU A 28 0.60 -2.52 16.48
C LEU A 28 0.90 -2.36 17.97
N ASP A 29 0.97 -3.47 18.69
CA ASP A 29 1.57 -3.45 20.02
C ASP A 29 3.06 -3.09 19.88
N PRO A 30 3.55 -2.01 20.51
CA PRO A 30 4.94 -1.56 20.40
C PRO A 30 5.99 -2.61 20.82
N THR A 31 5.56 -3.64 21.55
CA THR A 31 6.42 -4.73 22.01
C THR A 31 6.27 -6.01 21.19
N ALA A 32 5.27 -6.07 20.31
CA ALA A 32 5.07 -7.23 19.45
C ALA A 32 6.03 -7.17 18.26
N PRO A 33 6.62 -8.32 17.87
CA PRO A 33 7.39 -8.40 16.64
C PRO A 33 6.47 -8.21 15.43
N LEU A 34 7.02 -7.65 14.34
CA LEU A 34 6.37 -7.71 13.05
C LEU A 34 6.28 -9.18 12.61
N VAL A 35 5.08 -9.61 12.23
CA VAL A 35 4.81 -10.99 11.84
C VAL A 35 4.65 -11.08 10.34
N LEU A 36 5.47 -11.92 9.71
CA LEU A 36 5.22 -12.46 8.37
C LEU A 36 4.24 -13.61 8.49
N GLU A 37 3.06 -13.45 7.93
CA GLU A 37 2.06 -14.51 7.87
C GLU A 37 2.39 -15.44 6.70
N GLU A 38 2.51 -16.74 6.96
CA GLU A 38 2.67 -17.75 5.90
C GLU A 38 1.34 -18.47 5.68
N SER A 39 0.81 -18.35 4.46
CA SER A 39 -0.36 -19.11 4.03
C SER A 39 -0.03 -20.60 3.88
N PRO A 40 -1.03 -21.50 3.88
CA PRO A 40 -0.81 -22.92 3.61
C PRO A 40 -0.13 -23.21 2.26
N GLY A 41 -0.21 -22.29 1.30
CA GLY A 41 0.46 -22.38 -0.01
C GLY A 41 1.91 -21.87 -0.01
N GLY A 42 2.45 -21.45 1.13
CA GLY A 42 3.82 -20.94 1.25
C GLY A 42 4.00 -19.49 0.76
N ALA A 43 2.91 -18.78 0.46
CA ALA A 43 2.96 -17.34 0.23
C ALA A 43 3.09 -16.62 1.57
N LEU A 44 3.95 -15.61 1.63
CA LEU A 44 4.19 -14.76 2.79
C LEU A 44 3.45 -13.44 2.60
N SER A 45 2.81 -12.93 3.64
CA SER A 45 2.14 -11.63 3.63
C SER A 45 2.43 -10.84 4.89
N PHE A 46 2.33 -9.51 4.77
CA PHE A 46 2.34 -8.63 5.92
C PHE A 46 1.40 -7.44 5.67
N VAL A 47 0.95 -6.83 6.77
CA VAL A 47 0.18 -5.60 6.76
C VAL A 47 0.77 -4.66 7.81
N LEU A 48 1.14 -3.45 7.40
CA LEU A 48 1.43 -2.33 8.28
C LEU A 48 0.31 -1.32 8.13
N ARG A 49 -0.49 -1.16 9.17
CA ARG A 49 -1.54 -0.15 9.26
C ARG A 49 -1.13 0.89 10.31
N GLY A 50 -1.38 2.15 10.04
CA GLY A 50 -1.10 3.21 11.00
C GLY A 50 -1.92 4.47 10.77
N PHE A 51 -1.86 5.34 11.75
CA PHE A 51 -2.63 6.58 11.82
C PHE A 51 -1.73 7.79 11.65
N LEU A 52 -2.12 8.70 10.76
CA LEU A 52 -1.39 9.93 10.49
C LEU A 52 -1.73 11.00 11.53
N PRO A 53 -0.76 11.83 11.96
CA PRO A 53 -1.00 12.88 12.94
C PRO A 53 -1.75 14.04 12.27
N ASP A 54 -3.07 14.07 12.44
CA ASP A 54 -3.97 15.11 11.91
C ASP A 54 -4.43 16.11 12.99
N GLY A 55 -3.80 16.05 14.18
CA GLY A 55 -4.16 16.88 15.33
C GLY A 55 -5.49 16.51 16.00
N ARG A 56 -6.12 15.39 15.63
CA ARG A 56 -7.36 14.87 16.23
C ARG A 56 -7.12 13.61 17.03
N ILE A 57 -8.04 13.32 17.96
CA ILE A 57 -8.05 12.10 18.78
C ILE A 57 -9.48 11.54 18.76
N PRO A 58 -9.72 10.35 18.17
CA PRO A 58 -8.77 9.54 17.41
C PRO A 58 -8.38 10.18 16.06
N PRO A 59 -7.22 9.84 15.48
CA PRO A 59 -6.84 10.31 14.15
C PRO A 59 -7.82 9.80 13.09
N LEU A 60 -8.11 10.64 12.10
CA LEU A 60 -9.03 10.39 11.00
C LEU A 60 -8.31 9.92 9.73
N SER A 61 -7.00 10.14 9.62
CA SER A 61 -6.24 9.70 8.44
C SER A 61 -5.49 8.40 8.71
N VAL A 62 -5.68 7.42 7.82
CA VAL A 62 -5.11 6.07 7.93
C VAL A 62 -4.23 5.80 6.73
N LEU A 63 -3.09 5.16 6.96
CA LEU A 63 -2.19 4.65 5.94
C LEU A 63 -2.05 3.14 6.14
N GLU A 64 -2.19 2.38 5.05
CA GLU A 64 -1.98 0.93 5.05
C GLU A 64 -0.98 0.53 3.96
N VAL A 65 -0.03 -0.32 4.32
CA VAL A 65 0.95 -0.96 3.43
C VAL A 65 0.79 -2.45 3.56
N ARG A 66 0.32 -3.10 2.50
CA ARG A 66 0.21 -4.55 2.40
C ARG A 66 1.03 -5.05 1.23
N GLU A 67 1.73 -6.17 1.44
CA GLU A 67 2.37 -6.88 0.34
C GLU A 67 2.28 -8.38 0.51
N SER A 68 2.21 -9.06 -0.63
CA SER A 68 2.26 -10.51 -0.73
C SER A 68 3.49 -10.94 -1.51
N TRP A 69 4.13 -11.99 -1.02
CA TRP A 69 5.41 -12.52 -1.48
C TRP A 69 5.28 -14.01 -1.74
N ARG A 70 5.85 -14.48 -2.85
CA ARG A 70 5.88 -15.90 -3.20
C ARG A 70 7.32 -16.41 -3.20
N ARG A 71 7.53 -17.63 -2.75
CA ARG A 71 8.83 -18.29 -2.87
C ARG A 71 9.15 -18.56 -4.34
N VAL A 72 10.34 -18.16 -4.76
CA VAL A 72 10.92 -18.51 -6.08
C VAL A 72 11.87 -19.69 -5.92
N THR A 73 12.62 -19.70 -4.81
CA THR A 73 13.46 -20.79 -4.35
C THR A 73 13.22 -20.97 -2.83
N PRO A 74 13.82 -21.98 -2.17
CA PRO A 74 13.71 -22.11 -0.71
C PRO A 74 14.14 -20.86 0.06
N ASP A 75 15.13 -20.12 -0.46
CA ASP A 75 15.76 -18.99 0.22
C ASP A 75 15.38 -17.62 -0.38
N GLU A 76 14.74 -17.60 -1.56
CA GLU A 76 14.38 -16.38 -2.27
C GLU A 76 12.86 -16.24 -2.45
N VAL A 77 12.41 -15.00 -2.29
CA VAL A 77 11.02 -14.59 -2.44
C VAL A 77 10.89 -13.45 -3.44
N GLU A 78 9.76 -13.40 -4.12
CA GLU A 78 9.40 -12.33 -5.05
C GLU A 78 8.08 -11.70 -4.62
N ARG A 79 8.05 -10.37 -4.55
CA ARG A 79 6.81 -9.64 -4.33
C ARG A 79 5.95 -9.76 -5.57
N TRP A 80 4.77 -10.35 -5.42
CA TRP A 80 3.84 -10.57 -6.52
C TRP A 80 2.61 -9.64 -6.42
N GLU A 81 2.17 -9.28 -5.21
CA GLU A 81 1.10 -8.29 -4.99
C GLU A 81 1.52 -7.20 -4.01
N TYR A 82 0.89 -6.03 -4.13
CA TYR A 82 0.92 -4.98 -3.12
C TYR A 82 -0.35 -4.14 -3.15
N GLU A 83 -0.71 -3.61 -1.99
CA GLU A 83 -1.76 -2.60 -1.81
C GLU A 83 -1.21 -1.52 -0.89
N TYR A 84 -1.05 -0.30 -1.41
CA TYR A 84 -0.66 0.86 -0.60
C TYR A 84 -1.80 1.86 -0.61
N GLU A 85 -2.35 2.16 0.57
CA GLU A 85 -3.58 2.92 0.73
C GLU A 85 -3.40 4.11 1.68
N LEU A 86 -3.94 5.25 1.27
CA LEU A 86 -4.17 6.42 2.11
C LEU A 86 -5.68 6.66 2.14
N LEU A 87 -6.23 6.68 3.35
CA LEU A 87 -7.60 7.07 3.60
C LEU A 87 -7.60 8.33 4.49
N ASP A 88 -7.88 9.47 3.88
CA ASP A 88 -7.88 10.78 4.53
C ASP A 88 -9.33 11.23 4.77
N HIS A 89 -9.89 10.84 5.91
CA HIS A 89 -11.26 11.19 6.24
C HIS A 89 -11.45 12.69 6.53
N GLU A 90 -10.40 13.41 6.92
CA GLU A 90 -10.48 14.86 7.13
C GLU A 90 -10.77 15.58 5.82
N ARG A 91 -10.08 15.19 4.74
CA ARG A 91 -10.24 15.76 3.40
C ARG A 91 -11.27 15.03 2.55
N GLY A 92 -11.85 13.93 3.06
CA GLY A 92 -12.81 13.10 2.36
C GLY A 92 -12.22 12.46 1.11
N PHE A 93 -10.97 12.02 1.19
CA PHE A 93 -10.17 11.56 0.04
C PHE A 93 -9.56 10.18 0.29
N ARG A 94 -9.53 9.33 -0.74
CA ARG A 94 -8.80 8.06 -0.74
C ARG A 94 -7.84 8.00 -1.93
N ARG A 95 -6.64 7.47 -1.69
CA ARG A 95 -5.64 7.17 -2.72
C ARG A 95 -5.08 5.77 -2.50
N GLY A 96 -5.14 4.92 -3.53
CA GLY A 96 -4.60 3.57 -3.51
C GLY A 96 -3.67 3.31 -4.69
N PHE A 97 -2.63 2.49 -4.48
CA PHE A 97 -1.75 1.97 -5.53
C PHE A 97 -1.64 0.46 -5.39
N HIS A 98 -2.14 -0.27 -6.37
CA HIS A 98 -2.31 -1.71 -6.28
C HIS A 98 -1.54 -2.42 -7.37
N ARG A 99 -1.09 -3.63 -7.05
CA ARG A 99 -0.65 -4.62 -8.02
C ARG A 99 -1.31 -5.95 -7.72
N HIS A 100 -1.94 -6.51 -8.74
CA HIS A 100 -2.44 -7.88 -8.75
C HIS A 100 -1.62 -8.71 -9.72
N ASP A 101 -1.26 -9.92 -9.30
CA ASP A 101 -0.68 -10.94 -10.17
C ASP A 101 -1.70 -12.09 -10.29
N SER A 102 -2.92 -11.72 -10.71
CA SER A 102 -4.02 -12.63 -11.00
C SER A 102 -4.31 -12.65 -12.51
N GLU A 103 -4.42 -13.86 -13.06
CA GLU A 103 -4.74 -14.03 -14.49
C GLU A 103 -6.07 -13.35 -14.85
N ASP A 104 -7.04 -13.34 -13.93
CA ASP A 104 -8.35 -12.72 -14.15
C ASP A 104 -8.23 -11.20 -14.34
N PHE A 105 -7.44 -10.50 -13.51
CA PHE A 105 -7.25 -9.06 -13.63
C PHE A 105 -6.51 -8.70 -14.93
N ILE A 106 -5.48 -9.47 -15.28
CA ILE A 106 -4.74 -9.30 -16.54
C ILE A 106 -5.67 -9.52 -17.74
N ARG A 107 -6.49 -10.57 -17.74
CA ARG A 107 -7.43 -10.84 -18.84
C ARG A 107 -8.46 -9.72 -19.02
N GLN A 108 -8.86 -9.09 -17.93
CA GLN A 108 -9.87 -8.03 -17.95
C GLN A 108 -9.28 -6.67 -18.34
N PHE A 109 -8.13 -6.29 -17.79
CA PHE A 109 -7.59 -4.92 -17.90
C PHE A 109 -6.28 -4.80 -18.68
N ASP A 110 -5.68 -5.92 -19.11
CA ASP A 110 -4.39 -6.01 -19.82
C ASP A 110 -3.19 -5.37 -19.06
N VAL A 111 -3.37 -5.12 -17.76
CA VAL A 111 -2.36 -4.57 -16.85
C VAL A 111 -2.39 -5.32 -15.53
N VAL A 112 -1.29 -5.23 -14.77
CA VAL A 112 -1.17 -5.82 -13.41
C VAL A 112 -1.20 -4.78 -12.31
N VAL A 113 -1.17 -3.49 -12.66
CA VAL A 113 -1.15 -2.38 -11.70
C VAL A 113 -2.26 -1.40 -12.01
N HIS A 114 -2.78 -0.79 -10.97
CA HIS A 114 -3.78 0.27 -11.09
C HIS A 114 -3.76 1.15 -9.83
N GLU A 115 -4.52 2.22 -9.90
CA GLU A 115 -4.72 3.17 -8.82
C GLU A 115 -6.18 3.26 -8.42
N HIS A 116 -6.41 3.65 -7.17
CA HIS A 116 -7.72 4.10 -6.69
C HIS A 116 -7.63 5.58 -6.33
N CYS A 117 -8.66 6.33 -6.70
CA CYS A 117 -8.83 7.72 -6.32
C CYS A 117 -10.31 7.96 -6.04
N GLU A 118 -10.63 8.35 -4.81
CA GLU A 118 -12.00 8.65 -4.42
C GLU A 118 -12.10 10.05 -3.85
N ARG A 119 -13.08 10.81 -4.33
CA ARG A 119 -13.42 12.12 -3.79
C ARG A 119 -14.88 12.47 -4.12
N PRO A 120 -15.81 12.45 -3.16
CA PRO A 120 -15.60 12.03 -1.76
C PRO A 120 -15.27 10.53 -1.65
N ILE A 121 -14.74 10.09 -0.50
CA ILE A 121 -14.60 8.66 -0.16
C ILE A 121 -15.91 7.91 -0.47
N GLY A 122 -15.79 6.75 -1.11
CA GLY A 122 -16.88 5.94 -1.63
C GLY A 122 -17.37 6.35 -3.03
N THR A 123 -16.80 7.42 -3.61
CA THR A 123 -17.13 7.90 -4.96
C THR A 123 -15.88 7.94 -5.81
N ALA A 124 -15.77 7.00 -6.74
CA ALA A 124 -14.73 6.97 -7.76
C ALA A 124 -15.33 7.24 -9.15
N PRO A 125 -14.59 7.90 -10.06
CA PRO A 125 -15.00 8.03 -11.46
C PRO A 125 -15.06 6.67 -12.17
N CYS A 126 -14.23 5.71 -11.73
CA CYS A 126 -14.16 4.35 -12.24
C CYS A 126 -13.54 3.43 -11.17
N ALA A 127 -13.72 2.12 -11.33
CA ALA A 127 -13.21 1.13 -10.37
C ALA A 127 -11.67 1.07 -10.35
N HIS A 128 -11.03 1.15 -11.52
CA HIS A 128 -9.58 1.07 -11.67
C HIS A 128 -9.07 2.22 -12.53
N ILE A 129 -8.08 2.94 -12.01
CA ILE A 129 -7.41 4.04 -12.71
C ILE A 129 -6.04 3.54 -13.18
N GLU A 130 -5.59 4.03 -14.34
CA GLU A 130 -4.26 3.73 -14.87
C GLU A 130 -3.19 4.09 -13.84
N GLY A 131 -2.25 3.16 -13.61
CA GLY A 131 -1.23 3.30 -12.59
C GLY A 131 0.16 2.98 -13.09
N SER A 132 1.16 3.49 -12.37
CA SER A 132 2.56 3.07 -12.57
C SER A 132 2.98 2.05 -11.50
N PRO A 133 3.82 1.06 -11.86
CA PRO A 133 4.28 0.08 -10.90
C PRO A 133 5.12 0.74 -9.81
N MET A 134 4.79 0.45 -8.55
CA MET A 134 5.59 0.85 -7.41
C MET A 134 6.77 -0.10 -7.27
N ARG A 135 7.98 0.47 -7.25
CA ARG A 135 9.23 -0.30 -7.17
C ARG A 135 9.32 -1.13 -5.89
N ASP A 136 8.97 -0.50 -4.78
CA ASP A 136 9.04 -1.03 -3.42
C ASP A 136 8.04 -0.28 -2.51
N GLY A 137 7.89 -0.73 -1.28
CA GLY A 137 7.04 -0.14 -0.25
C GLY A 137 7.54 1.20 0.22
N TYR A 138 8.86 1.47 0.20
CA TYR A 138 9.39 2.81 0.47
C TYR A 138 8.81 3.83 -0.49
N ARG A 139 8.81 3.52 -1.80
CA ARG A 139 8.22 4.39 -2.81
C ARG A 139 6.71 4.53 -2.61
N GLY A 140 6.02 3.46 -2.24
CA GLY A 140 4.60 3.50 -1.89
C GLY A 140 4.32 4.49 -0.76
N VAL A 141 5.04 4.35 0.35
CA VAL A 141 4.96 5.23 1.52
C VAL A 141 5.28 6.69 1.15
N ASP A 142 6.38 6.94 0.44
CA ASP A 142 6.78 8.29 0.02
C ASP A 142 5.68 8.98 -0.80
N VAL A 143 5.05 8.27 -1.74
CA VAL A 143 4.01 8.85 -2.60
C VAL A 143 2.73 9.10 -1.83
N LEU A 144 2.31 8.16 -0.96
CA LEU A 144 1.12 8.36 -0.14
C LEU A 144 1.29 9.54 0.81
N LEU A 145 2.44 9.65 1.47
CA LEU A 145 2.71 10.75 2.37
C LEU A 145 2.85 12.08 1.64
N ALA A 146 3.49 12.10 0.46
CA ALA A 146 3.51 13.29 -0.39
C ALA A 146 2.07 13.74 -0.75
N THR A 147 1.19 12.79 -1.08
CA THR A 147 -0.23 13.06 -1.36
C THR A 147 -0.97 13.55 -0.11
N TRP A 148 -0.60 13.03 1.07
CA TRP A 148 -1.19 13.46 2.33
C TRP A 148 -0.85 14.91 2.66
N VAL A 149 0.42 15.30 2.53
CA VAL A 149 0.87 16.66 2.88
C VAL A 149 0.60 17.71 1.80
N ASP A 150 0.28 17.30 0.57
CA ASP A 150 -0.05 18.25 -0.49
C ASP A 150 -1.35 18.99 -0.16
N PRO A 151 -1.36 20.33 -0.10
CA PRO A 151 -2.60 21.09 0.12
C PRO A 151 -3.62 20.93 -1.03
N VAL A 152 -3.17 20.50 -2.21
CA VAL A 152 -4.00 20.27 -3.39
C VAL A 152 -4.27 18.78 -3.54
N ILE A 153 -5.52 18.40 -3.31
CA ILE A 153 -5.98 17.02 -3.52
C ILE A 153 -6.10 16.77 -5.03
N PRO A 154 -5.59 15.63 -5.55
CA PRO A 154 -5.76 15.23 -6.93
C PRO A 154 -7.23 15.29 -7.38
N ASP A 155 -7.45 15.73 -8.62
CA ASP A 155 -8.76 15.61 -9.26
C ASP A 155 -8.90 14.20 -9.82
N CYS A 156 -9.60 13.33 -9.08
CA CYS A 156 -9.81 11.94 -9.49
C CYS A 156 -10.49 11.86 -10.87
N ALA A 157 -11.38 12.80 -11.22
CA ALA A 157 -12.10 12.79 -12.50
C ALA A 157 -11.20 13.10 -13.70
N ALA A 158 -10.03 13.72 -13.47
CA ALA A 158 -9.05 14.00 -14.52
C ALA A 158 -8.11 12.82 -14.81
N MET A 159 -8.24 11.71 -14.07
CA MET A 159 -7.38 10.54 -14.22
C MET A 159 -7.87 9.59 -15.32
N THR A 160 -6.95 8.84 -15.91
CA THR A 160 -7.26 7.86 -16.95
C THR A 160 -7.87 6.60 -16.35
N CYS A 161 -9.10 6.25 -16.71
CA CYS A 161 -9.71 4.99 -16.30
C CYS A 161 -9.19 3.81 -17.13
N LEU A 162 -9.02 2.66 -16.49
CA LEU A 162 -8.87 1.37 -17.16
C LEU A 162 -10.28 0.89 -17.56
N GLY A 163 -10.41 0.43 -18.81
CA GLY A 163 -11.68 0.02 -19.43
C GLY A 163 -12.13 -1.38 -19.06
#